data_AF-A0A6G1H6V9-F1
#
_entry.id   AF-A0A6G1H6V9-F1
#
_cell.length_a   1.000
_cell.length_b   1.000
_cell.length_c   1.000
_cell.angle_alpha   90.00
_cell.angle_beta   90.00
_cell.angle_gamma   90.00
#
_symmetry.space_group_name_H-M   'P 1'
#
loop_
_entity.id
_entity.type
_entity.pdbx_description
1 polymer ?
#
loop_
_entity_poly.entity_id
_entity_poly.type
_entity_poly.pdbx_seq_one_letter_code
_entity_poly.pdbx_strand_id
1 'polypeptide(L)'
;MKIHNVFHPWLLHPLDGTPRPGQIMDEPQPVDIDVPEEEFEWEVDEIVDSRMNRAKKDPATGRKGLLEYKIQYRGFEGWNQTPSWQPYWDTVGCPQLIADFHHMYTKKPGPHESF
;
A
#
# COMPACT_ATOMS: atom_id res chain seq x y z
N MET A 1 26.89 6.35 60.37
CA MET A 1 27.22 6.54 58.94
C MET A 1 26.07 5.96 58.14
N LYS A 2 25.19 6.80 57.56
CA LYS A 2 24.04 6.35 56.76
C LYS A 2 24.51 6.29 55.31
N ILE A 3 24.55 5.09 54.74
CA ILE A 3 24.81 4.91 53.30
C ILE A 3 23.51 5.23 52.58
N HIS A 4 23.50 6.28 51.77
CA HIS A 4 22.37 6.61 50.94
C HIS A 4 22.51 5.83 49.63
N ASN A 5 21.48 5.09 49.25
CA ASN A 5 21.44 4.38 47.96
C ASN A 5 21.20 5.39 46.82
N VAL A 6 22.21 6.20 46.53
CA VAL A 6 22.17 7.25 45.51
C VAL A 6 23.16 6.87 44.42
N PHE A 7 22.63 6.48 43.26
CA PHE A 7 23.44 6.23 42.08
C PHE A 7 23.73 7.57 41.38
N HIS A 8 25.01 7.91 41.21
CA HIS A 8 25.39 9.18 40.59
C HIS A 8 25.20 9.11 39.07
N PRO A 9 24.34 9.94 38.44
CA PRO A 9 24.00 9.85 37.02
C PRO A 9 25.20 9.94 36.08
N TRP A 10 26.28 10.57 36.54
CA TRP A 10 27.55 10.72 35.80
C TRP A 10 28.31 9.41 35.57
N LEU A 11 27.92 8.32 36.25
CA LEU A 11 28.45 6.97 36.04
C LEU A 11 27.69 6.19 34.95
N LEU A 12 26.65 6.77 34.35
CA LEU A 12 26.00 6.21 33.17
C LEU A 12 26.86 6.48 31.95
N HIS A 13 27.30 5.43 31.26
CA HIS A 13 27.91 5.52 29.95
C HIS A 13 26.90 5.11 28.88
N PRO A 14 26.91 5.76 27.69
CA PRO A 14 26.15 5.27 26.54
C PRO A 14 26.44 3.79 26.31
N LEU A 15 25.40 3.01 26.04
CA LEU A 15 25.57 1.59 25.75
C LEU A 15 26.24 1.45 24.38
N ASP A 16 27.50 1.03 24.38
CA ASP A 16 28.19 0.64 23.16
C ASP A 16 27.42 -0.54 22.54
N GLY A 17 27.06 -0.46 21.26
CA GLY A 17 26.26 -1.48 20.56
C GLY A 17 26.94 -2.86 20.43
N THR A 18 28.08 -3.06 21.08
CA THR A 18 28.81 -4.33 21.13
C THR A 18 28.39 -5.13 22.37
N PRO A 19 27.85 -6.35 22.22
CA PRO A 19 27.49 -7.18 23.36
C PRO A 19 28.76 -7.58 24.14
N ARG A 20 28.69 -7.57 25.47
CA ARG A 20 29.77 -8.09 26.31
C ARG A 20 29.86 -9.62 26.17
N PRO A 21 31.01 -10.23 26.48
CA PRO A 21 31.16 -11.68 26.46
C PRO A 21 30.05 -12.36 27.28
N GLY A 22 29.28 -13.26 26.66
CA GLY A 22 28.16 -13.96 27.28
C GLY A 22 26.80 -13.27 27.19
N GLN A 23 26.72 -12.05 26.64
CA GLN A 23 25.45 -11.43 26.29
C GLN A 23 24.98 -11.91 24.92
N ILE A 24 23.75 -12.41 24.87
CA ILE A 24 23.01 -12.65 23.62
C ILE A 24 22.28 -11.34 23.31
N MET A 25 22.54 -10.73 22.15
CA MET A 25 21.70 -9.66 21.65
C MET A 25 20.49 -10.30 20.98
N ASP A 26 19.31 -10.02 21.49
CA ASP A 26 18.09 -10.35 20.77
C ASP A 26 18.05 -9.54 19.47
N GLU A 27 17.68 -10.18 18.37
CA GLU A 27 17.41 -9.46 17.14
C GLU A 27 16.29 -8.44 17.40
N PRO A 28 16.40 -7.21 16.87
CA PRO A 28 15.34 -6.23 17.02
C PRO A 28 14.05 -6.84 16.47
N GLN A 29 12.98 -6.83 17.28
CA GLN A 29 11.69 -7.29 16.80
C GLN A 29 11.22 -6.38 15.65
N PRO A 30 10.46 -6.93 14.68
CA PRO A 30 9.79 -6.12 13.68
C PRO A 30 9.00 -5.02 14.37
N VAL A 31 9.13 -3.79 13.88
CA VAL A 31 8.29 -2.68 14.32
C VAL A 31 6.94 -2.78 13.62
N ASP A 32 5.86 -2.84 14.39
CA ASP A 32 4.51 -2.71 13.85
C ASP A 32 4.33 -1.26 13.37
N ILE A 33 4.21 -1.07 12.05
CA ILE A 33 3.90 0.22 11.46
C ILE A 33 2.38 0.30 11.35
N ASP A 34 1.77 1.25 12.05
CA ASP A 34 0.34 1.57 11.91
C ASP A 34 0.16 2.37 10.61
N VAL A 35 0.08 1.65 9.49
CA VAL A 35 -0.21 2.22 8.18
C VAL A 35 -1.73 2.34 8.05
N PRO A 36 -2.27 3.54 7.78
CA PRO A 36 -3.70 3.71 7.53
C PRO A 36 -4.18 2.76 6.44
N GLU A 37 -5.39 2.21 6.56
CA GLU A 37 -5.92 1.27 5.56
C GLU A 37 -5.94 1.86 4.14
N GLU A 38 -6.06 3.19 4.03
CA GLU A 38 -6.10 3.95 2.79
C GLU A 38 -4.74 3.98 2.03
N GLU A 39 -3.65 3.55 2.68
CA GLU A 39 -2.30 3.51 2.09
C GLU A 39 -1.86 2.09 1.68
N PHE A 40 -2.70 1.07 1.87
CA PHE A 40 -2.35 -0.28 1.41
C PHE A 40 -2.45 -0.42 -0.10
N GLU A 41 -1.32 -0.76 -0.71
CA GLU A 41 -1.24 -1.13 -2.12
C GLU A 41 -1.15 -2.65 -2.28
N TRP A 42 -1.87 -3.18 -3.26
CA TRP A 42 -1.85 -4.61 -3.60
C TRP A 42 -1.23 -4.81 -4.98
N GLU A 43 -0.44 -5.87 -5.15
CA GLU A 43 0.17 -6.17 -6.43
C GLU A 43 -0.91 -6.57 -7.46
N VAL A 44 -1.00 -5.79 -8.53
CA VAL A 44 -1.92 -6.05 -9.65
C VAL A 44 -1.28 -7.00 -10.64
N ASP A 45 -2.02 -8.03 -11.04
CA ASP A 45 -1.60 -8.98 -12.05
C ASP A 45 -2.08 -8.55 -13.45
N GLU A 46 -3.37 -8.22 -13.60
CA GLU A 46 -3.96 -7.82 -14.88
C GLU A 46 -5.17 -6.88 -14.72
N ILE A 47 -5.39 -6.02 -15.71
CA ILE A 47 -6.65 -5.26 -15.90
C ILE A 47 -7.55 -6.04 -16.85
N VAL A 48 -8.67 -6.54 -16.34
CA VAL A 48 -9.60 -7.43 -17.06
C VAL A 48 -10.60 -6.66 -17.91
N ASP A 49 -11.11 -5.54 -17.38
CA ASP A 49 -12.13 -4.74 -18.08
C ASP A 49 -12.15 -3.29 -17.58
N SER A 50 -12.76 -2.40 -18.34
CA SER A 50 -13.07 -1.04 -17.94
C SER A 50 -14.50 -0.66 -18.28
N ARG A 51 -15.11 0.19 -17.43
CA ARG A 51 -16.46 0.72 -17.66
C ARG A 51 -16.60 2.14 -17.16
N MET A 52 -17.59 2.83 -17.71
CA MET A 52 -18.04 4.12 -17.22
C MET A 52 -19.30 3.96 -16.36
N ASN A 53 -19.16 4.13 -15.06
CA ASN A 53 -20.27 4.06 -14.11
C ASN A 53 -21.02 5.39 -14.06
N ARG A 54 -22.09 5.50 -14.87
CA ARG A 54 -22.91 6.72 -15.01
C ARG A 54 -23.68 7.11 -13.74
N ALA A 55 -23.83 6.20 -12.78
CA ALA A 55 -24.52 6.49 -11.52
C ALA A 55 -23.65 7.28 -10.55
N LYS A 56 -22.33 7.07 -10.61
CA LYS A 56 -21.36 7.74 -9.74
C LYS A 56 -20.83 9.03 -10.38
N LYS A 57 -20.39 9.96 -9.53
CA LYS A 57 -19.64 11.13 -9.94
C LYS A 57 -18.15 10.83 -9.84
N ASP A 58 -17.40 11.32 -10.81
CA ASP A 58 -15.96 11.35 -10.74
C ASP A 58 -15.53 12.46 -9.76
N PRO A 59 -14.75 12.14 -8.71
CA PRO A 59 -14.27 13.12 -7.75
C PRO A 59 -13.27 14.13 -8.35
N ALA A 60 -12.51 13.77 -9.39
CA ALA A 60 -11.55 14.69 -9.99
C ALA A 60 -12.22 15.75 -10.87
N THR A 61 -13.17 15.36 -11.73
CA THR A 61 -13.87 16.32 -12.61
C THR A 61 -15.19 16.85 -12.05
N GLY A 62 -15.75 16.21 -11.02
CA GLY A 62 -17.08 16.49 -10.47
C GLY A 62 -18.25 16.08 -11.38
N ARG A 63 -17.96 15.51 -12.56
CA ARG A 63 -18.96 15.12 -13.57
C ARG A 63 -19.54 13.73 -13.28
N LYS A 64 -20.70 13.42 -13.85
CA LYS A 64 -21.26 12.06 -13.80
C LYS A 64 -20.51 11.14 -14.76
N GLY A 65 -20.32 9.89 -14.36
CA GLY A 65 -19.50 8.93 -15.08
C GLY A 65 -18.16 8.75 -14.38
N LEU A 66 -18.10 7.80 -13.44
CA LEU A 66 -16.85 7.38 -12.84
C LEU A 66 -16.22 6.28 -13.68
N LEU A 67 -14.96 6.45 -14.08
CA LEU A 67 -14.19 5.38 -14.70
C LEU A 67 -13.85 4.32 -13.64
N GLU A 68 -14.23 3.08 -13.90
CA GLU A 68 -13.93 1.93 -13.05
C GLU A 68 -13.23 0.84 -13.87
N TYR A 69 -12.26 0.18 -13.25
CA TYR A 69 -11.54 -0.97 -13.78
C TYR A 69 -11.90 -2.23 -13.02
N LYS A 70 -11.87 -3.36 -13.73
CA LYS A 70 -11.95 -4.68 -13.14
C LYS A 70 -10.54 -5.23 -13.10
N ILE A 71 -10.03 -5.45 -11.89
CA ILE A 71 -8.62 -5.78 -11.65
C ILE A 71 -8.52 -7.25 -11.24
N GLN A 72 -7.40 -7.92 -11.50
CA GLN A 72 -7.00 -9.15 -10.81
C GLN A 72 -5.74 -8.88 -10.01
N TYR A 73 -5.71 -9.30 -8.74
CA TYR A 73 -4.56 -9.13 -7.86
C TYR A 73 -3.74 -10.41 -7.79
N ARG A 74 -2.42 -10.30 -7.70
CA ARG A 74 -1.54 -11.46 -7.62
C ARG A 74 -1.72 -12.20 -6.30
N GLY A 75 -1.97 -13.51 -6.36
CA GLY A 75 -2.13 -14.36 -5.17
C GLY A 75 -3.51 -14.32 -4.50
N PHE A 76 -4.49 -13.60 -5.07
CA PHE A 76 -5.84 -13.48 -4.52
C PHE A 76 -6.90 -14.24 -5.34
N GLU A 77 -6.68 -15.54 -5.54
CA GLU A 77 -7.53 -16.40 -6.38
C GLU A 77 -9.01 -16.36 -5.98
N GLY A 78 -9.32 -16.35 -4.68
CA GLY A 78 -10.70 -16.26 -4.20
C GLY A 78 -11.40 -14.96 -4.60
N TRP A 79 -10.68 -13.83 -4.54
CA TRP A 79 -11.21 -12.53 -4.96
C TRP A 79 -11.30 -12.41 -6.49
N ASN A 80 -10.30 -12.97 -7.20
CA ASN A 80 -10.19 -12.95 -8.65
C ASN A 80 -11.26 -13.78 -9.38
N GLN A 81 -12.00 -14.67 -8.69
CA GLN A 81 -13.14 -15.40 -9.28
C GLN A 81 -14.27 -14.44 -9.69
N THR A 82 -14.53 -13.43 -8.87
CA THR A 82 -15.52 -12.37 -9.13
C THR A 82 -14.93 -11.02 -8.76
N PRO A 83 -13.97 -10.50 -9.56
CA PRO A 83 -13.28 -9.29 -9.21
C PRO A 83 -14.26 -8.13 -9.21
N SER A 84 -14.18 -7.31 -8.16
CA SER A 84 -15.03 -6.13 -8.02
C SER A 84 -14.52 -4.98 -8.89
N TRP A 85 -15.41 -4.05 -9.19
CA TRP A 85 -15.07 -2.84 -9.95
C TRP A 85 -14.39 -1.85 -9.02
N GLN A 86 -13.13 -1.55 -9.31
CA GLN A 86 -12.34 -0.55 -8.60
C GLN A 86 -12.38 0.79 -9.34
N PRO A 87 -12.38 1.91 -8.63
CA PRO A 87 -12.24 3.23 -9.25
C PRO A 87 -10.88 3.40 -9.92
N TYR A 88 -10.79 4.35 -10.86
CA TYR A 88 -9.54 4.56 -11.62
C TYR A 88 -8.35 4.97 -10.73
N TRP A 89 -8.56 5.64 -9.60
CA TRP A 89 -7.45 6.08 -8.76
C TRP A 89 -6.72 4.92 -8.07
N ASP A 90 -7.35 3.77 -7.89
CA ASP A 90 -6.70 2.55 -7.36
C ASP A 90 -5.69 1.94 -8.36
N THR A 91 -5.70 2.39 -9.61
CA THR A 91 -4.79 1.91 -10.67
C THR A 91 -3.63 2.87 -10.96
N VAL A 92 -3.49 3.96 -10.19
CA VAL A 92 -2.40 4.95 -10.36
C VAL A 92 -1.02 4.32 -10.20
N GLY A 93 -0.88 3.29 -9.37
CA GLY A 93 0.37 2.54 -9.17
C GLY A 93 0.76 1.63 -10.35
N CYS A 94 -0.11 1.40 -11.34
CA CYS A 94 0.14 0.47 -12.45
C CYS A 94 -0.13 1.06 -13.86
N PRO A 95 0.46 2.21 -14.22
CA PRO A 95 0.17 2.90 -15.48
C PRO A 95 0.50 2.05 -16.72
N GLN A 96 1.52 1.19 -16.65
CA GLN A 96 1.89 0.31 -17.76
C GLN A 96 0.79 -0.71 -18.08
N LEU A 97 0.18 -1.33 -17.06
CA LEU A 97 -0.91 -2.31 -17.24
C LEU A 97 -2.14 -1.65 -17.85
N ILE A 98 -2.42 -0.41 -17.47
CA ILE A 98 -3.50 0.39 -18.06
C ILE A 98 -3.21 0.69 -19.54
N ALA A 99 -1.98 1.11 -19.86
CA ALA A 99 -1.57 1.38 -21.23
C ALA A 99 -1.66 0.13 -22.12
N ASP A 100 -1.17 -1.00 -21.64
CA ASP A 100 -1.20 -2.28 -22.37
C ASP A 100 -2.65 -2.74 -22.60
N PHE A 101 -3.52 -2.60 -21.59
CA PHE A 101 -4.94 -2.87 -21.72
C PHE A 101 -5.61 -2.01 -22.79
N HIS A 102 -5.39 -0.69 -22.81
CA HIS A 102 -6.01 0.19 -23.82
C HIS A 102 -5.39 0.04 -25.21
N HIS A 103 -4.13 -0.39 -25.29
CA HIS A 103 -3.51 -0.76 -26.56
C HIS A 103 -4.19 -2.00 -27.18
N MET A 104 -4.52 -3.01 -26.36
CA MET A 104 -5.26 -4.19 -26.81
C MET A 104 -6.75 -3.93 -27.04
N TYR A 105 -7.36 -3.08 -26.21
CA TYR A 105 -8.81 -2.84 -26.18
C TYR A 105 -9.16 -1.37 -26.41
N THR A 106 -8.81 -0.84 -27.59
CA THR A 106 -8.98 0.58 -27.95
C THR A 106 -10.41 1.14 -27.90
N LYS A 107 -11.43 0.27 -27.87
CA LYS A 107 -12.85 0.67 -27.76
C LYS A 107 -13.34 0.77 -26.32
N LYS A 108 -12.56 0.32 -25.34
CA LYS A 108 -12.94 0.32 -23.94
C LYS A 108 -12.79 1.74 -23.36
N PRO A 109 -13.61 2.12 -22.38
CA PRO A 109 -13.49 3.44 -21.75
C PRO A 109 -12.13 3.61 -21.05
N GLY A 110 -11.39 4.67 -21.39
CA GLY A 110 -10.15 5.05 -20.72
C GLY A 110 -9.09 5.59 -21.70
N PRO A 111 -7.86 5.88 -21.20
CA PRO A 111 -7.50 6.07 -19.79
C PRO A 111 -8.16 7.34 -19.20
N HIS A 112 -8.18 7.47 -17.87
CA HIS A 112 -8.57 8.74 -17.23
C HIS A 112 -7.55 9.84 -17.55
N GLU A 113 -7.97 11.11 -17.55
CA GLU A 113 -7.08 12.26 -17.79
C GLU A 113 -5.98 12.44 -16.71
N SER A 114 -6.04 11.66 -15.62
CA SER A 114 -5.10 11.73 -14.50
C SER A 114 -3.91 10.78 -14.61
N PHE A 115 -3.85 9.95 -15.66
CA PHE A 115 -2.71 9.05 -15.93
C PHE A 115 -1.64 9.72 -16.80
#